data_AF-A0A225WCE6-F1
#
_entry.id   AF-A0A225WCE6-F1
#
_cell.length_a   1.000
_cell.length_b   1.000
_cell.length_c   1.000
_cell.angle_alpha   90.00
_cell.angle_beta   90.00
_cell.angle_gamma   90.00
#
_symmetry.space_group_name_H-M   'P 1'
#
loop_
_entity.id
_entity.type
_entity.pdbx_description
1 polymer ?
#
loop_
_entity_poly.entity_id
_entity_poly.type
_entity_poly.pdbx_seq_one_letter_code
_entity_poly.pdbx_strand_id
1 'polypeptide(L)'
;MHSVMDPDVDLGPGLPRGPDVIMDQMANYSNFLRFISLTGFVDRIVVAEDSVAVSDAAWFTFQVTRSTIEMIFPHIMGSEWLVALLVGKEVEAPARSTFHFNTSGKCYRYDVEMDFVGAFMSVVKNPRVVDMLLGRALISYNGMLGFTTEEFDSEEEKAPAPLQGNIRSVPERNRRPARSTQSSSSNEFCQKIVEDYFAAFASGYEDVNTPAGISQRDFFLSRFGSQKEAGPVSMVELLVERWRVLGECFELLAFQQKGTIYSENNDTSSSCLVVANASYILRVTFYTIQVAFPHLLSDDVLLDALVGKVIMVPSQIFFSIDKTTGYVSRVTERMEFAVALGDLFGDQRDLSRVISQARLTSNGVYTDLLTHPPSSPTVRFQDQIPRRESEKRTMNIADILDD
;
A
#
# COMPACT_ATOMS: atom_id res chain seq x y z
N MET A 1 -27.75 -19.46 -20.18
CA MET A 1 -27.59 -19.43 -18.71
C MET A 1 -28.93 -19.54 -17.99
N HIS A 2 -29.87 -18.60 -18.19
CA HIS A 2 -31.21 -18.61 -17.57
C HIS A 2 -32.06 -19.89 -17.76
N SER A 3 -31.81 -20.66 -18.82
CA SER A 3 -32.51 -21.93 -19.05
C SER A 3 -32.03 -23.06 -18.15
N VAL A 4 -30.81 -22.99 -17.60
CA VAL A 4 -30.18 -24.08 -16.83
C VAL A 4 -29.98 -23.70 -15.37
N MET A 5 -29.80 -22.42 -15.06
CA MET A 5 -29.63 -21.93 -13.69
C MET A 5 -30.96 -21.48 -13.10
N ASP A 6 -31.04 -21.62 -11.78
CA ASP A 6 -32.09 -21.02 -10.96
C ASP A 6 -31.97 -19.49 -11.01
N PRO A 7 -33.09 -18.73 -11.04
CA PRO A 7 -33.04 -17.27 -11.00
C PRO A 7 -32.24 -16.71 -9.82
N ASP A 8 -32.21 -17.41 -8.68
CA ASP A 8 -31.51 -16.99 -7.46
C ASP A 8 -30.26 -17.83 -7.16
N VAL A 9 -29.62 -18.39 -8.20
CA VAL A 9 -28.43 -19.25 -8.06
C VAL A 9 -27.38 -18.63 -7.14
N ASP A 10 -26.97 -19.41 -6.14
CA ASP A 10 -25.97 -19.03 -5.15
C ASP A 10 -24.55 -19.24 -5.67
N LEU A 11 -23.68 -18.22 -5.56
CA LEU A 11 -22.27 -18.29 -5.96
C LEU A 11 -21.32 -18.33 -4.76
N GLY A 12 -21.89 -18.32 -3.56
CA GLY A 12 -21.18 -18.33 -2.28
C GLY A 12 -21.43 -17.08 -1.43
N PRO A 13 -20.96 -17.09 -0.18
CA PRO A 13 -21.13 -15.98 0.75
C PRO A 13 -20.65 -14.63 0.20
N GLY A 14 -21.43 -13.58 0.43
CA GLY A 14 -21.06 -12.20 0.09
C GLY A 14 -21.10 -11.84 -1.40
N LEU A 15 -21.48 -12.77 -2.27
CA LEU A 15 -21.53 -12.53 -3.71
C LEU A 15 -22.96 -12.28 -4.20
N PRO A 16 -23.13 -11.46 -5.25
CA PRO A 16 -24.41 -11.30 -5.93
C PRO A 16 -24.94 -12.65 -6.45
N ARG A 17 -26.25 -12.85 -6.38
CA ARG A 17 -26.93 -14.07 -6.83
C ARG A 17 -27.46 -13.92 -8.24
N GLY A 18 -27.71 -15.04 -8.89
CA GLY A 18 -28.42 -15.10 -10.16
C GLY A 18 -27.52 -15.33 -11.39
N PRO A 19 -28.12 -15.73 -12.51
CA PRO A 19 -27.39 -16.15 -13.72
C PRO A 19 -26.64 -15.02 -14.42
N ASP A 20 -27.05 -13.76 -14.25
CA ASP A 20 -26.40 -12.60 -14.85
C ASP A 20 -24.98 -12.40 -14.32
N VAL A 21 -24.78 -12.68 -13.03
CA VAL A 21 -23.47 -12.55 -12.37
C VAL A 21 -22.44 -13.50 -12.98
N ILE A 22 -22.85 -14.71 -13.35
CA ILE A 22 -21.97 -15.68 -14.02
C ILE A 22 -21.68 -15.22 -15.46
N MET A 23 -22.66 -14.65 -16.16
CA MET A 23 -22.44 -14.12 -17.51
C MET A 23 -21.48 -12.93 -17.49
N ASP A 24 -21.63 -12.02 -16.53
CA ASP A 24 -20.70 -10.90 -16.31
C ASP A 24 -19.30 -11.41 -15.99
N GLN A 25 -19.18 -12.44 -15.14
CA GLN A 25 -17.89 -13.04 -14.85
C GLN A 25 -17.25 -13.70 -16.08
N MET A 26 -18.02 -14.35 -16.94
CA MET A 26 -17.52 -14.88 -18.22
C MET A 26 -17.00 -13.75 -19.13
N ALA A 27 -17.68 -12.60 -19.12
CA ALA A 27 -17.20 -11.41 -19.83
C ALA A 27 -15.90 -10.87 -19.20
N ASN A 28 -15.80 -10.80 -17.87
CA ASN A 28 -14.59 -10.37 -17.17
C ASN A 28 -13.40 -11.27 -17.47
N TYR A 29 -13.57 -12.60 -17.46
CA TYR A 29 -12.51 -13.52 -17.90
C TYR A 29 -12.06 -13.26 -19.33
N SER A 30 -12.99 -12.95 -20.24
CA SER A 30 -12.68 -12.68 -21.65
C SER A 30 -12.01 -11.31 -21.86
N ASN A 31 -12.36 -10.33 -21.02
CA ASN A 31 -11.86 -8.96 -21.13
C ASN A 31 -10.51 -8.77 -20.42
N PHE A 32 -10.35 -9.36 -19.24
CA PHE A 32 -9.18 -9.11 -18.39
C PHE A 32 -8.04 -10.09 -18.66
N LEU A 33 -8.35 -11.27 -19.18
CA LEU A 33 -7.36 -12.30 -19.48
C LEU A 33 -7.29 -12.55 -20.97
N ARG A 34 -6.08 -12.80 -21.47
CA ARG A 34 -5.95 -13.40 -22.80
C ARG A 34 -6.19 -14.90 -22.66
N PHE A 35 -7.46 -15.29 -22.79
CA PHE A 35 -7.90 -16.69 -22.73
C PHE A 35 -7.13 -17.55 -23.75
N ILE A 36 -6.62 -18.70 -23.30
CA ILE A 36 -5.99 -19.70 -24.17
C ILE A 36 -6.89 -20.94 -24.26
N SER A 37 -7.18 -21.56 -23.12
CA SER A 37 -8.01 -22.76 -23.06
C SER A 37 -8.66 -22.94 -21.69
N LEU A 38 -9.77 -23.67 -21.69
CA LEU A 38 -10.39 -24.25 -20.51
C LEU A 38 -10.64 -25.72 -20.82
N THR A 39 -9.99 -26.60 -20.09
CA THR A 39 -10.17 -28.04 -20.23
C THR A 39 -10.65 -28.61 -18.91
N GLY A 40 -11.51 -29.61 -18.94
CA GLY A 40 -12.00 -30.23 -17.72
C GLY A 40 -12.79 -31.48 -17.98
N PHE A 41 -13.03 -32.23 -16.92
CA PHE A 41 -13.86 -33.43 -16.94
C PHE A 41 -14.66 -33.54 -15.65
N VAL A 42 -15.87 -34.07 -15.77
CA VAL A 42 -16.69 -34.43 -14.60
C VAL A 42 -16.01 -35.59 -13.88
N ASP A 43 -15.63 -35.37 -12.63
CA ASP A 43 -14.93 -36.37 -11.81
C ASP A 43 -15.81 -36.96 -10.70
N ARG A 44 -16.93 -36.29 -10.37
CA ARG A 44 -17.84 -36.73 -9.31
C ARG A 44 -19.28 -36.32 -9.58
N ILE A 45 -20.20 -37.26 -9.33
CA ILE A 45 -21.64 -37.01 -9.29
C ILE A 45 -22.17 -37.58 -7.98
N VAL A 46 -22.87 -36.76 -7.20
CA VAL A 46 -23.52 -37.15 -5.94
C VAL A 46 -25.01 -36.90 -6.07
N VAL A 47 -25.81 -37.93 -5.86
CA VAL A 47 -27.28 -37.85 -5.91
C VAL A 47 -27.81 -37.94 -4.48
N ALA A 48 -28.58 -36.93 -4.09
CA ALA A 48 -29.35 -36.89 -2.85
C ALA A 48 -30.86 -37.00 -3.18
N GLU A 49 -31.71 -37.05 -2.15
CA GLU A 49 -33.16 -37.19 -2.31
C GLU A 49 -33.76 -36.04 -3.14
N ASP A 50 -33.34 -34.80 -2.87
CA ASP A 50 -33.88 -33.59 -3.50
C ASP A 50 -32.87 -32.79 -4.33
N SER A 51 -31.66 -33.32 -4.54
CA SER A 51 -30.62 -32.61 -5.29
C SER A 51 -29.58 -33.52 -5.94
N VAL A 52 -28.90 -32.98 -6.95
CA VAL A 52 -27.75 -33.63 -7.60
C VAL A 52 -26.58 -32.65 -7.61
N ALA A 53 -25.45 -33.05 -7.04
CA ALA A 53 -24.21 -32.30 -7.15
C ALA A 53 -23.30 -32.93 -8.21
N VAL A 54 -22.83 -32.12 -9.15
CA VAL A 54 -21.89 -32.52 -10.21
C VAL A 54 -20.63 -31.69 -10.05
N SER A 55 -19.50 -32.34 -9.83
CA SER A 55 -18.20 -31.68 -9.74
C SER A 55 -17.32 -32.01 -10.95
N ASP A 56 -16.60 -31.01 -11.42
CA ASP A 56 -15.54 -31.15 -12.40
C ASP A 56 -14.18 -30.75 -11.83
N ALA A 57 -13.14 -31.35 -12.39
CA ALA A 57 -11.78 -30.83 -12.31
C ALA A 57 -11.47 -30.14 -13.65
N ALA A 58 -10.95 -28.93 -13.58
CA ALA A 58 -10.64 -28.11 -14.74
C ALA A 58 -9.25 -27.48 -14.66
N TRP A 59 -8.71 -27.11 -15.81
CA TRP A 59 -7.47 -26.37 -15.98
C TRP A 59 -7.77 -25.19 -16.88
N PHE A 60 -7.61 -24.00 -16.29
CA PHE A 60 -7.83 -22.74 -16.96
C PHE A 60 -6.49 -22.12 -17.35
N THR A 61 -6.21 -22.07 -18.66
CA THR A 61 -4.97 -21.53 -19.20
C THR A 61 -5.22 -20.16 -19.82
N PHE A 62 -4.43 -19.18 -19.41
CA PHE A 62 -4.49 -17.81 -19.93
C PHE A 62 -3.10 -17.19 -20.00
N GLN A 63 -2.93 -16.17 -20.85
CA GLN A 63 -1.73 -15.34 -20.86
C GLN A 63 -1.97 -14.05 -20.08
N VAL A 64 -1.01 -13.69 -19.25
CA VAL A 64 -0.99 -12.42 -18.54
C VAL A 64 -0.59 -11.31 -19.52
N THR A 65 -1.44 -10.30 -19.66
CA THR A 65 -1.17 -9.12 -20.49
C THR A 65 -0.98 -7.89 -19.61
N ARG A 66 -0.57 -6.75 -20.19
CA ARG A 66 -0.53 -5.50 -19.42
C ARG A 66 -1.93 -5.09 -18.93
N SER A 67 -2.96 -5.32 -19.73
CA SER A 67 -4.36 -5.10 -19.33
C SER A 67 -4.79 -6.03 -18.20
N THR A 68 -4.30 -7.27 -18.18
CA THR A 68 -4.48 -8.19 -17.03
C THR A 68 -3.94 -7.59 -15.74
N ILE A 69 -2.74 -7.01 -15.77
CA ILE A 69 -2.17 -6.35 -14.60
C ILE A 69 -3.01 -5.16 -14.18
N GLU A 70 -3.40 -4.31 -15.12
CA GLU A 70 -4.21 -3.11 -14.85
C GLU A 70 -5.56 -3.46 -14.20
N MET A 71 -6.23 -4.50 -14.68
CA MET A 71 -7.59 -4.84 -14.25
C MET A 71 -7.66 -5.77 -13.03
N ILE A 72 -6.63 -6.60 -12.80
CA ILE A 72 -6.65 -7.63 -11.73
C ILE A 72 -5.58 -7.38 -10.67
N PHE A 73 -4.44 -6.81 -11.04
CA PHE A 73 -3.32 -6.56 -10.13
C PHE A 73 -2.88 -5.08 -10.15
N PRO A 74 -3.81 -4.11 -10.00
CA PRO A 74 -3.50 -2.70 -10.16
C PRO A 74 -2.41 -2.21 -9.20
N HIS A 75 -2.31 -2.83 -8.02
CA HIS A 75 -1.34 -2.49 -6.98
C HIS A 75 0.12 -2.76 -7.37
N ILE A 76 0.39 -3.59 -8.39
CA ILE A 76 1.75 -3.86 -8.88
C ILE A 76 2.09 -3.09 -10.17
N MET A 77 1.19 -2.25 -10.67
CA MET A 77 1.44 -1.46 -11.89
C MET A 77 2.68 -0.56 -11.79
N GLY A 78 2.98 -0.05 -10.59
CA GLY A 78 4.21 0.70 -10.30
C GLY A 78 5.47 -0.17 -10.15
N SER A 79 5.34 -1.49 -10.13
CA SER A 79 6.44 -2.45 -9.98
C SER A 79 6.88 -2.98 -11.35
N GLU A 80 7.56 -2.15 -12.15
CA GLU A 80 7.92 -2.49 -13.53
C GLU A 80 8.69 -3.82 -13.68
N TRP A 81 9.51 -4.21 -12.69
CA TRP A 81 10.19 -5.50 -12.71
C TRP A 81 9.21 -6.69 -12.62
N LEU A 82 8.14 -6.56 -11.83
CA LEU A 82 7.12 -7.59 -11.64
C LEU A 82 6.18 -7.63 -12.84
N VAL A 83 5.83 -6.46 -13.37
CA VAL A 83 5.11 -6.33 -14.64
C VAL A 83 5.89 -7.03 -15.75
N ALA A 84 7.19 -6.76 -15.89
CA ALA A 84 8.04 -7.39 -16.89
C ALA A 84 8.19 -8.90 -16.67
N LEU A 85 8.17 -9.37 -15.42
CA LEU A 85 8.22 -10.80 -15.09
C LEU A 85 6.95 -11.54 -15.54
N LEU A 86 5.78 -10.89 -15.43
CA LEU A 86 4.47 -11.50 -15.64
C LEU A 86 3.95 -11.34 -17.07
N VAL A 87 4.14 -10.18 -17.70
CA VAL A 87 3.57 -9.90 -19.03
C VAL A 87 4.10 -10.91 -20.06
N GLY A 88 3.18 -11.51 -20.80
CA GLY A 88 3.46 -12.55 -21.80
C GLY A 88 3.57 -13.95 -21.23
N LYS A 89 3.54 -14.15 -19.91
CA LYS A 89 3.56 -15.48 -19.30
C LYS A 89 2.22 -16.16 -19.44
N GLU A 90 2.27 -17.44 -19.79
CA GLU A 90 1.13 -18.34 -19.71
C GLU A 90 1.02 -18.86 -18.28
N VAL A 91 -0.19 -18.82 -17.74
CA VAL A 91 -0.56 -19.28 -16.42
C VAL A 91 -1.61 -20.35 -16.61
N GLU A 92 -1.39 -21.52 -16.01
CA GLU A 92 -2.39 -22.57 -15.91
C GLU A 92 -2.87 -22.63 -14.46
N ALA A 93 -4.15 -22.36 -14.25
CA ALA A 93 -4.81 -22.41 -12.95
C ALA A 93 -5.69 -23.67 -12.87
N PRO A 94 -5.31 -24.66 -12.04
CA PRO A 94 -6.20 -25.74 -11.66
C PRO A 94 -7.44 -25.18 -10.98
N ALA A 95 -8.59 -25.73 -11.33
CA ALA A 95 -9.89 -25.30 -10.83
C ALA A 95 -10.79 -26.50 -10.54
N ARG A 96 -11.76 -26.29 -9.66
CA ARG A 96 -12.85 -27.22 -9.39
C ARG A 96 -14.15 -26.45 -9.41
N SER A 97 -15.10 -26.91 -10.20
CA SER A 97 -16.45 -26.35 -10.23
C SER A 97 -17.43 -27.40 -9.71
N THR A 98 -18.37 -27.00 -8.87
CA THR A 98 -19.45 -27.87 -8.38
C THR A 98 -20.80 -27.23 -8.63
N PHE A 99 -21.61 -27.90 -9.43
CA PHE A 99 -22.97 -27.49 -9.79
C PHE A 99 -23.96 -28.29 -8.93
N HIS A 100 -24.85 -27.60 -8.23
CA HIS A 100 -25.91 -28.23 -7.45
C HIS A 100 -27.25 -28.01 -8.14
N PHE A 101 -27.86 -29.09 -8.59
CA PHE A 101 -29.14 -29.10 -9.28
C PHE A 101 -30.27 -29.46 -8.33
N ASN A 102 -31.39 -28.74 -8.42
CA ASN A 102 -32.62 -29.05 -7.71
C ASN A 102 -33.48 -30.07 -8.48
N THR A 103 -34.61 -30.49 -7.89
CA THR A 103 -35.56 -31.44 -8.51
C THR A 103 -36.18 -30.94 -9.82
N SER A 104 -36.15 -29.63 -10.09
CA SER A 104 -36.58 -29.04 -11.37
C SER A 104 -35.49 -29.07 -12.45
N GLY A 105 -34.32 -29.65 -12.14
CA GLY A 105 -33.16 -29.70 -13.03
C GLY A 105 -32.43 -28.37 -13.18
N LYS A 106 -32.68 -27.40 -12.29
CA LYS A 106 -32.04 -26.08 -12.30
C LYS A 106 -30.85 -26.07 -11.35
N CYS A 107 -29.73 -25.50 -11.80
CA CYS A 107 -28.57 -25.25 -10.95
C CYS A 107 -28.88 -24.10 -9.97
N TYR A 108 -29.06 -24.42 -8.69
CA TYR A 108 -29.42 -23.45 -7.64
C TYR A 108 -28.21 -22.99 -6.81
N ARG A 109 -27.07 -23.68 -6.94
CA ARG A 109 -25.80 -23.26 -6.34
C ARG A 109 -24.65 -23.67 -7.25
N TYR A 110 -23.67 -22.78 -7.38
CA TYR A 110 -22.48 -22.99 -8.17
C TYR A 110 -21.23 -22.57 -7.37
N ASP A 111 -20.45 -23.56 -6.95
CA ASP A 111 -19.19 -23.32 -6.24
C ASP A 111 -18.01 -23.44 -7.20
N VAL A 112 -17.06 -22.51 -7.10
CA VAL A 112 -15.82 -22.53 -7.89
C VAL A 112 -14.64 -22.32 -6.96
N GLU A 113 -13.62 -23.16 -7.12
CA GLU A 113 -12.32 -23.04 -6.46
C GLU A 113 -11.25 -22.94 -7.55
N MET A 114 -10.38 -21.94 -7.50
CA MET A 114 -9.25 -21.78 -8.42
C MET A 114 -7.95 -21.63 -7.64
N ASP A 115 -6.94 -22.43 -7.99
CA ASP A 115 -5.62 -22.38 -7.36
C ASP A 115 -4.72 -21.33 -8.00
N PHE A 116 -5.06 -20.05 -7.84
CA PHE A 116 -4.21 -18.95 -8.31
C PHE A 116 -2.85 -18.91 -7.60
N VAL A 117 -2.78 -19.34 -6.33
CA VAL A 117 -1.52 -19.39 -5.58
C VAL A 117 -0.54 -20.36 -6.24
N GLY A 118 -0.96 -21.60 -6.49
CA GLY A 118 -0.17 -22.60 -7.19
C GLY A 118 0.14 -22.20 -8.63
N ALA A 119 -0.85 -21.65 -9.34
CA ALA A 119 -0.70 -21.18 -10.71
C ALA A 119 0.41 -20.12 -10.84
N PHE A 120 0.36 -19.06 -10.03
CA PHE A 120 1.37 -18.00 -10.07
C PHE A 120 2.69 -18.41 -9.43
N MET A 121 2.69 -19.29 -8.42
CA MET A 121 3.91 -19.93 -7.91
C MET A 121 4.67 -20.64 -9.03
N SER A 122 3.95 -21.30 -9.95
CA SER A 122 4.57 -21.98 -11.09
C SER A 122 5.28 -21.01 -12.05
N VAL A 123 4.88 -19.73 -12.08
CA VAL A 123 5.47 -18.71 -12.95
C VAL A 123 6.61 -17.97 -12.26
N VAL A 124 6.36 -17.41 -11.07
CA VAL A 124 7.33 -16.53 -10.40
C VAL A 124 8.34 -17.29 -9.54
N LYS A 125 8.06 -18.56 -9.21
CA LYS A 125 8.94 -19.47 -8.43
C LYS A 125 9.40 -18.91 -7.08
N ASN A 126 8.65 -17.96 -6.51
CA ASN A 126 8.98 -17.34 -5.23
C ASN A 126 7.69 -17.03 -4.43
N PRO A 127 7.49 -17.64 -3.24
CA PRO A 127 6.30 -17.43 -2.41
C PRO A 127 6.05 -15.97 -2.05
N ARG A 128 7.10 -15.16 -1.87
CA ARG A 128 6.95 -13.74 -1.51
C ARG A 128 6.47 -12.89 -2.66
N VAL A 129 6.86 -13.27 -3.88
CA VAL A 129 6.38 -12.61 -5.09
C VAL A 129 4.93 -13.00 -5.36
N VAL A 130 4.54 -14.24 -5.06
CA VAL A 130 3.13 -14.67 -5.12
C VAL A 130 2.28 -13.90 -4.10
N ASP A 131 2.76 -13.75 -2.87
CA ASP A 131 2.08 -12.98 -1.82
C ASP A 131 1.90 -11.52 -2.23
N MET A 132 2.95 -10.88 -2.77
CA MET A 132 2.84 -9.52 -3.33
C MET A 132 1.81 -9.44 -4.46
N LEU A 133 1.78 -10.43 -5.35
CA LEU A 133 0.88 -10.45 -6.48
C LEU A 133 -0.58 -10.61 -6.04
N LEU A 134 -0.87 -11.56 -5.15
CA LEU A 134 -2.23 -11.94 -4.78
C LEU A 134 -2.79 -11.15 -3.60
N GLY A 135 -1.94 -10.56 -2.74
CA GLY A 135 -2.37 -9.93 -1.48
C GLY A 135 -3.30 -8.72 -1.63
N ARG A 136 -3.28 -8.05 -2.79
CA ARG A 136 -4.23 -6.96 -3.13
C ARG A 136 -4.83 -7.15 -4.54
N ALA A 137 -4.83 -8.38 -5.04
CA ALA A 137 -5.42 -8.69 -6.32
C ALA A 137 -6.95 -8.55 -6.25
N LEU A 138 -7.56 -8.06 -7.33
CA LEU A 138 -9.00 -7.99 -7.50
C LEU A 138 -9.56 -9.36 -7.92
N ILE A 139 -9.33 -10.36 -7.07
CA ILE A 139 -9.76 -11.75 -7.24
C ILE A 139 -10.52 -12.15 -5.97
N SER A 140 -11.79 -12.52 -6.11
CA SER A 140 -12.57 -13.05 -4.99
C SER A 140 -12.14 -14.49 -4.64
N TYR A 141 -12.57 -14.99 -3.49
CA TYR A 141 -12.27 -16.36 -3.07
C TYR A 141 -12.79 -17.44 -4.03
N ASN A 142 -13.86 -17.17 -4.78
CA ASN A 142 -14.40 -18.09 -5.81
C ASN A 142 -13.86 -17.80 -7.22
N GLY A 143 -12.83 -16.98 -7.34
CA GLY A 143 -12.15 -16.66 -8.59
C GLY A 143 -12.81 -15.59 -9.45
N MET A 144 -13.85 -14.90 -8.97
CA MET A 144 -14.41 -13.75 -9.70
C MET A 144 -13.37 -12.63 -9.80
N LEU A 145 -13.33 -11.97 -10.97
CA LEU A 145 -12.32 -10.99 -11.32
C LEU A 145 -12.90 -9.59 -11.33
N GLY A 146 -12.11 -8.62 -10.89
CA GLY A 146 -12.53 -7.21 -10.80
C GLY A 146 -13.51 -6.95 -9.66
N PHE A 147 -13.62 -7.90 -8.72
CA PHE A 147 -14.49 -7.77 -7.55
C PHE A 147 -13.68 -7.19 -6.39
N THR A 148 -13.98 -5.95 -5.99
CA THR A 148 -13.52 -5.39 -4.71
C THR A 148 -14.42 -5.95 -3.62
N THR A 149 -13.87 -6.81 -2.76
CA THR A 149 -14.57 -7.16 -1.52
C THR A 149 -14.48 -5.92 -0.64
N GLU A 150 -15.51 -5.07 -0.66
CA GLU A 150 -15.66 -4.06 0.39
C GLU A 150 -15.60 -4.79 1.74
N GLU A 151 -14.76 -4.27 2.62
CA GLU A 151 -14.38 -4.82 3.91
C GLU A 151 -15.61 -5.35 4.66
N PHE A 152 -15.71 -6.67 4.84
CA PHE A 152 -16.61 -7.20 5.86
C PHE A 152 -15.98 -6.85 7.20
N ASP A 153 -16.53 -5.82 7.85
CA ASP A 153 -16.25 -5.41 9.22
C ASP A 153 -15.97 -6.64 10.08
N SER A 154 -14.71 -6.82 10.47
CA SER A 154 -14.36 -7.74 11.54
C SER A 154 -15.05 -7.21 12.79
N GLU A 155 -16.04 -7.94 13.30
CA GLU A 155 -16.78 -7.61 14.51
C GLU A 155 -15.80 -7.20 15.63
N GLU A 156 -15.75 -5.90 15.92
CA GLU A 156 -15.04 -5.35 17.06
C GLU A 156 -15.58 -6.00 18.34
N GLU A 157 -14.75 -6.84 18.96
CA GLU A 157 -14.93 -7.33 20.31
C GLU A 157 -14.94 -6.12 21.26
N LYS A 158 -16.15 -5.63 21.57
CA LYS A 158 -16.40 -4.50 22.47
C LYS A 158 -15.80 -4.77 23.85
N ALA A 159 -14.70 -4.10 24.15
CA ALA A 159 -14.23 -3.93 25.53
C ALA A 159 -15.18 -2.99 26.32
N PRO A 160 -15.42 -3.24 27.62
CA PRO A 160 -16.46 -2.57 28.40
C PRO A 160 -16.04 -1.16 28.85
N ALA A 161 -17.02 -0.25 28.88
CA ALA A 161 -16.86 1.15 29.27
C ALA A 161 -16.45 1.33 30.74
N PRO A 162 -15.60 2.33 31.09
CA PRO A 162 -15.31 2.66 32.48
C PRO A 162 -16.40 3.54 33.12
N LEU A 163 -16.75 3.19 34.35
CA LEU A 163 -17.65 3.89 35.26
C LEU A 163 -17.19 5.33 35.57
N GLN A 164 -18.07 6.31 35.36
CA GLN A 164 -17.89 7.68 35.84
C GLN A 164 -18.00 7.76 37.37
N GLY A 165 -16.88 8.06 38.03
CA GLY A 165 -16.83 8.42 39.44
C GLY A 165 -16.98 9.92 39.65
N ASN A 166 -18.09 10.33 40.26
CA ASN A 166 -18.32 11.67 40.80
C ASN A 166 -17.28 12.02 41.87
N ILE A 167 -16.53 13.11 41.69
CA ILE A 167 -15.87 13.79 42.82
C ILE A 167 -16.23 15.28 42.80
N ARG A 168 -16.81 15.69 43.93
CA ARG A 168 -17.29 17.02 44.30
C ARG A 168 -16.18 18.08 44.31
N SER A 169 -16.57 19.26 43.88
CA SER A 169 -15.87 20.53 44.06
C SER A 169 -15.89 21.03 45.52
N VAL A 170 -14.77 21.61 45.96
CA VAL A 170 -14.70 22.60 47.06
C VAL A 170 -13.73 23.70 46.62
N PRO A 171 -14.05 25.00 46.78
CA PRO A 171 -13.24 26.11 46.28
C PRO A 171 -12.37 26.72 47.39
N GLU A 172 -11.15 27.16 47.09
CA GLU A 172 -10.54 28.25 47.87
C GLU A 172 -9.45 29.07 47.13
N ARG A 173 -9.80 30.34 46.95
CA ARG A 173 -9.01 31.59 47.05
C ARG A 173 -7.62 31.71 46.41
N ASN A 174 -7.63 32.50 45.33
CA ASN A 174 -6.87 33.74 45.12
C ASN A 174 -5.40 33.78 45.60
N ARG A 175 -4.49 33.60 44.63
CA ARG A 175 -3.34 34.51 44.45
C ARG A 175 -3.18 34.83 42.97
N ARG A 176 -3.44 36.09 42.59
CA ARG A 176 -2.97 36.65 41.32
C ARG A 176 -1.44 36.75 41.36
N PRO A 177 -0.78 36.53 40.22
CA PRO A 177 -0.11 37.65 39.59
C PRO A 177 -0.67 37.90 38.20
N ALA A 178 -0.72 39.17 37.85
CA ALA A 178 -1.10 39.66 36.55
C ALA A 178 0.05 39.49 35.56
N ARG A 179 -0.21 38.85 34.40
CA ARG A 179 0.23 39.18 33.03
C ARG A 179 0.17 37.92 32.13
N SER A 180 -0.08 38.15 30.84
CA SER A 180 -0.05 37.22 29.67
C SER A 180 -1.29 36.40 29.31
N THR A 181 -2.49 36.99 29.25
CA THR A 181 -3.70 36.29 28.78
C THR A 181 -3.86 36.18 27.25
N GLN A 182 -2.94 36.73 26.44
CA GLN A 182 -3.00 36.63 24.97
C GLN A 182 -2.07 35.57 24.37
N SER A 183 -0.97 35.21 25.06
CA SER A 183 -0.03 34.19 24.53
C SER A 183 -0.60 32.77 24.66
N SER A 184 -1.39 32.47 25.70
CA SER A 184 -1.94 31.12 25.90
C SER A 184 -2.98 30.73 24.84
N SER A 185 -3.87 31.64 24.44
CA SER A 185 -4.94 31.33 23.47
C SER A 185 -4.43 31.09 22.05
N SER A 186 -3.40 31.82 21.61
CA SER A 186 -2.78 31.61 20.30
C SER A 186 -1.97 30.31 20.25
N ASN A 187 -1.38 29.90 21.38
CA ASN A 187 -0.67 28.64 21.49
C ASN A 187 -1.64 27.44 21.49
N GLU A 188 -2.77 27.54 22.21
CA GLU A 188 -3.86 26.55 22.15
C GLU A 188 -4.44 26.42 20.73
N PHE A 189 -4.56 27.54 20.01
CA PHE A 189 -5.00 27.53 18.61
C PHE A 189 -4.03 26.78 17.68
N CYS A 190 -2.72 27.04 17.80
CA CYS A 190 -1.69 26.34 17.02
C CYS A 190 -1.61 24.85 17.39
N GLN A 191 -1.81 24.53 18.66
CA GLN A 191 -1.91 23.15 19.13
C GLN A 191 -3.05 22.41 18.45
N LYS A 192 -4.23 23.02 18.42
CA LYS A 192 -5.40 22.39 17.83
C LYS A 192 -5.20 22.07 16.34
N ILE A 193 -4.52 22.95 15.60
CA ILE A 193 -4.18 22.70 14.19
C ILE A 193 -3.30 21.44 14.04
N VAL A 194 -2.33 21.25 14.93
CA VAL A 194 -1.46 20.07 14.91
C VAL A 194 -2.23 18.82 15.32
N GLU A 195 -3.07 18.88 16.33
CA GLU A 195 -3.95 17.75 16.72
C GLU A 195 -4.90 17.36 15.58
N ASP A 196 -5.49 18.34 14.88
CA ASP A 196 -6.36 18.11 13.74
C ASP A 196 -5.59 17.48 12.57
N TYR A 197 -4.32 17.84 12.36
CA TYR A 197 -3.45 17.16 11.40
C TYR A 197 -3.29 15.67 11.76
N PHE A 198 -2.93 15.35 13.01
CA PHE A 198 -2.77 13.95 13.41
C PHE A 198 -4.08 13.16 13.33
N ALA A 199 -5.21 13.78 13.67
CA ALA A 199 -6.52 13.14 13.55
C ALA A 199 -6.89 12.87 12.09
N ALA A 200 -6.63 13.82 11.19
CA ALA A 200 -6.96 13.69 9.77
C ALA A 200 -6.14 12.59 9.07
N PHE A 201 -4.89 12.36 9.50
CA PHE A 201 -3.96 11.43 8.85
C PHE A 201 -3.65 10.17 9.69
N ALA A 202 -4.47 9.86 10.70
CA ALA A 202 -4.22 8.76 11.63
C ALA A 202 -4.08 7.39 10.94
N SER A 203 -4.80 7.18 9.84
CA SER A 203 -4.74 5.97 9.00
C SER A 203 -3.88 6.13 7.75
N GLY A 204 -3.19 7.27 7.60
CA GLY A 204 -2.48 7.62 6.37
C GLY A 204 -3.23 8.58 5.46
N TYR A 205 -2.82 8.62 4.21
CA TYR A 205 -3.44 9.43 3.16
C TYR A 205 -4.29 8.54 2.26
N GLU A 206 -5.56 8.89 2.15
CA GLU A 206 -6.58 8.10 1.47
C GLU A 206 -6.74 8.54 0.00
N ASP A 207 -7.34 7.67 -0.80
CA ASP A 207 -7.67 8.01 -2.19
C ASP A 207 -8.58 9.25 -2.23
N VAL A 208 -8.28 10.16 -3.16
CA VAL A 208 -8.96 11.46 -3.33
C VAL A 208 -10.47 11.33 -3.57
N ASN A 209 -10.94 10.16 -4.00
CA ASN A 209 -12.34 9.88 -4.25
C ASN A 209 -13.10 9.41 -3.00
N THR A 210 -12.41 9.10 -1.91
CA THR A 210 -13.04 8.70 -0.64
C THR A 210 -13.45 9.93 0.17
N PRO A 211 -14.48 9.82 1.05
CA PRO A 211 -14.85 10.92 1.95
C PRO A 211 -13.69 11.39 2.85
N ALA A 212 -12.85 10.45 3.28
CA ALA A 212 -11.65 10.74 4.07
C ALA A 212 -10.60 11.49 3.25
N GLY A 213 -10.30 11.04 2.02
CA GLY A 213 -9.36 11.71 1.12
C GLY A 213 -9.80 13.12 0.72
N ILE A 214 -11.11 13.34 0.50
CA ILE A 214 -11.67 14.69 0.29
C ILE A 214 -11.41 15.58 1.50
N SER A 215 -11.72 15.07 2.71
CA SER A 215 -11.52 15.81 3.96
C SER A 215 -10.05 16.16 4.22
N GLN A 216 -9.14 15.24 3.92
CA GLN A 216 -7.69 15.43 4.01
C GLN A 216 -7.17 16.47 3.02
N ARG A 217 -7.64 16.43 1.76
CA ARG A 217 -7.32 17.43 0.75
C ARG A 217 -7.81 18.82 1.15
N ASP A 218 -9.04 18.91 1.65
CA ASP A 218 -9.63 20.18 2.09
C ASP A 218 -8.90 20.73 3.33
N PHE A 219 -8.43 19.85 4.23
CA PHE A 219 -7.53 20.24 5.32
C PHE A 219 -6.23 20.84 4.78
N PHE A 220 -5.58 20.19 3.81
CA PHE A 220 -4.36 20.75 3.22
C PHE A 220 -4.61 22.09 2.53
N LEU A 221 -5.66 22.21 1.72
CA LEU A 221 -6.00 23.45 1.03
C LEU A 221 -6.32 24.59 2.03
N SER A 222 -7.03 24.29 3.10
CA SER A 222 -7.42 25.29 4.10
C SER A 222 -6.27 25.73 5.01
N ARG A 223 -5.30 24.86 5.30
CA ARG A 223 -4.20 25.12 6.25
C ARG A 223 -2.85 25.41 5.61
N PHE A 224 -2.60 24.93 4.39
CA PHE A 224 -1.31 25.06 3.69
C PHE A 224 -1.43 25.85 2.38
N GLY A 225 -2.64 26.04 1.86
CA GLY A 225 -2.88 26.85 0.67
C GLY A 225 -2.72 28.35 0.95
N SER A 226 -1.55 28.91 0.66
CA SER A 226 -1.32 30.35 0.62
C SER A 226 -1.41 30.90 -0.82
N GLN A 227 -2.02 32.07 -1.00
CA GLN A 227 -2.17 32.81 -2.28
C GLN A 227 -0.85 33.21 -2.99
N LYS A 228 0.33 32.91 -2.41
CA LYS A 228 1.63 33.49 -2.80
C LYS A 228 2.72 32.46 -3.14
N GLU A 229 2.38 31.24 -3.54
CA GLU A 229 3.40 30.29 -4.01
C GLU A 229 3.80 30.62 -5.47
N ALA A 230 4.92 31.33 -5.62
CA ALA A 230 5.57 31.64 -6.90
C ALA A 230 6.63 30.58 -7.29
N GLY A 231 6.46 29.34 -6.82
CA GLY A 231 7.30 28.19 -7.15
C GLY A 231 6.61 27.25 -8.14
N PRO A 232 7.36 26.35 -8.80
CA PRO A 232 6.82 25.42 -9.79
C PRO A 232 5.97 24.28 -9.22
N VAL A 233 6.07 23.99 -7.90
CA VAL A 233 5.29 22.96 -7.20
C VAL A 233 4.79 23.53 -5.88
N SER A 234 3.51 23.29 -5.55
CA SER A 234 2.88 23.78 -4.33
C SER A 234 3.26 22.97 -3.09
N MET A 235 3.21 23.56 -1.90
CA MET A 235 3.45 22.82 -0.64
C MET A 235 2.47 21.66 -0.44
N VAL A 236 1.22 21.84 -0.88
CA VAL A 236 0.17 20.82 -0.79
C VAL A 236 0.57 19.60 -1.64
N GLU A 237 1.00 19.81 -2.88
CA GLU A 237 1.45 18.72 -3.76
C GLU A 237 2.63 17.95 -3.17
N LEU A 238 3.61 18.64 -2.57
CA LEU A 238 4.74 17.99 -1.91
C LEU A 238 4.32 17.12 -0.71
N LEU A 239 3.33 17.57 0.07
CA LEU A 239 2.83 16.82 1.22
C LEU A 239 2.02 15.60 0.81
N VAL A 240 1.15 15.76 -0.20
CA VAL A 240 0.37 14.65 -0.78
C VAL A 240 1.31 13.60 -1.36
N GLU A 241 2.28 14.03 -2.17
CA GLU A 241 3.25 13.12 -2.79
C GLU A 241 4.08 12.38 -1.74
N ARG A 242 4.52 13.08 -0.69
CA ARG A 242 5.25 12.43 0.41
C ARG A 242 4.42 11.33 1.08
N TRP A 243 3.15 11.60 1.36
CA TRP A 243 2.27 10.59 1.97
C TRP A 243 2.04 9.40 1.05
N ARG A 244 1.78 9.67 -0.24
CA ARG A 244 1.62 8.65 -1.27
C ARG A 244 2.82 7.72 -1.33
N VAL A 245 4.02 8.30 -1.44
CA VAL A 245 5.28 7.55 -1.53
C VAL A 245 5.52 6.69 -0.29
N LEU A 246 5.24 7.21 0.90
CA LEU A 246 5.40 6.46 2.14
C LEU A 246 4.41 5.28 2.20
N GLY A 247 3.14 5.50 1.87
CA GLY A 247 2.10 4.48 1.87
C GLY A 247 2.19 3.47 0.72
N GLU A 248 2.86 3.83 -0.38
CA GLU A 248 3.21 2.87 -1.43
C GLU A 248 4.39 2.01 -1.01
N CYS A 249 5.42 2.62 -0.41
CA CYS A 249 6.63 1.90 -0.02
C CYS A 249 6.41 0.98 1.17
N PHE A 250 5.63 1.40 2.16
CA PHE A 250 5.30 0.63 3.36
C PHE A 250 3.79 0.47 3.48
N GLU A 251 3.35 -0.65 4.03
CA GLU A 251 1.96 -0.75 4.50
C GLU A 251 1.86 0.04 5.81
N LEU A 252 1.20 1.19 5.76
CA LEU A 252 1.00 2.07 6.91
C LEU A 252 -0.19 1.56 7.74
N LEU A 253 0.09 1.16 8.98
CA LEU A 253 -0.93 0.64 9.90
C LEU A 253 -1.52 1.73 10.78
N ALA A 254 -0.70 2.69 11.20
CA ALA A 254 -1.14 3.83 11.98
C ALA A 254 -0.11 4.96 12.00
N PHE A 255 -0.61 6.18 12.20
CA PHE A 255 0.18 7.36 12.45
C PHE A 255 -0.31 8.05 13.73
N GLN A 256 0.56 8.16 14.73
CA GLN A 256 0.16 8.58 16.07
C GLN A 256 0.97 9.77 16.58
N GLN A 257 0.29 10.73 17.18
CA GLN A 257 0.92 11.76 18.01
C GLN A 257 1.34 11.17 19.35
N LYS A 258 2.60 11.37 19.74
CA LYS A 258 3.13 10.96 21.05
C LYS A 258 3.29 12.12 22.03
N GLY A 259 3.41 13.35 21.50
CA GLY A 259 3.43 14.57 22.31
C GLY A 259 3.78 15.79 21.49
N THR A 260 3.70 16.97 22.10
CA THR A 260 4.02 18.26 21.48
C THR A 260 4.87 19.11 22.40
N ILE A 261 5.88 19.76 21.82
CA ILE A 261 6.78 20.71 22.46
C ILE A 261 6.66 22.04 21.71
N TYR A 262 6.53 23.12 22.46
CA TYR A 262 6.40 24.47 21.93
C TYR A 262 7.71 25.22 22.11
N SER A 263 8.17 25.89 21.06
CA SER A 263 9.29 26.82 21.16
C SER A 263 8.85 28.18 20.64
N GLU A 264 8.68 29.13 21.56
CA GLU A 264 8.42 30.53 21.21
C GLU A 264 9.72 31.17 20.70
N ASN A 265 9.81 31.43 19.40
CA ASN A 265 10.82 32.34 18.86
C ASN A 265 10.38 33.78 19.15
N ASN A 266 10.63 34.28 20.36
CA ASN A 266 10.32 35.65 20.82
C ASN A 266 8.84 36.09 20.64
N ASP A 267 8.28 36.71 21.67
CA ASP A 267 6.89 37.22 21.73
C ASP A 267 6.48 38.18 20.58
N THR A 268 7.43 38.64 19.75
CA THR A 268 7.22 39.55 18.63
C THR A 268 7.01 38.86 17.27
N SER A 269 7.25 37.56 17.14
CA SER A 269 7.08 36.85 15.87
C SER A 269 5.64 36.44 15.64
N SER A 270 5.09 36.80 14.47
CA SER A 270 3.74 36.43 14.02
C SER A 270 3.59 34.93 13.74
N SER A 271 4.68 34.16 13.77
CA SER A 271 4.71 32.71 13.63
C SER A 271 5.02 31.98 14.93
N CYS A 272 4.45 30.80 15.08
CA CYS A 272 4.71 29.83 16.13
C CYS A 272 5.42 28.61 15.53
N LEU A 273 6.42 28.06 16.23
CA LEU A 273 7.03 26.78 15.90
C LEU A 273 6.49 25.72 16.86
N VAL A 274 5.72 24.78 16.32
CA VAL A 274 5.23 23.61 17.06
C VAL A 274 6.04 22.39 16.65
N VAL A 275 6.65 21.71 17.62
CA VAL A 275 7.38 20.46 17.41
C VAL A 275 6.54 19.31 17.95
N ALA A 276 6.08 18.43 17.09
CA ALA A 276 5.33 17.25 17.47
C ALA A 276 6.23 16.00 17.41
N ASN A 277 6.18 15.19 18.46
CA ASN A 277 6.70 13.83 18.43
C ASN A 277 5.60 12.90 17.91
N ALA A 278 5.95 12.05 16.97
CA ALA A 278 5.06 11.13 16.30
C ALA A 278 5.65 9.72 16.23
N SER A 279 4.80 8.76 15.90
CA SER A 279 5.21 7.39 15.60
C SER A 279 4.45 6.91 14.38
N TYR A 280 5.18 6.41 13.38
CA TYR A 280 4.62 5.64 12.28
C TYR A 280 4.68 4.17 12.64
N ILE A 281 3.57 3.46 12.48
CA ILE A 281 3.52 2.00 12.58
C ILE A 281 3.47 1.48 11.16
N LEU A 282 4.59 0.92 10.69
CA LEU A 282 4.78 0.52 9.30
C LEU A 282 5.04 -0.98 9.23
N ARG A 283 4.38 -1.70 8.33
CA ARG A 283 4.77 -3.06 7.98
C ARG A 283 5.71 -3.02 6.77
N VAL A 284 6.86 -3.68 6.92
CA VAL A 284 7.83 -3.89 5.86
C VAL A 284 7.30 -5.01 4.95
N THR A 285 7.03 -4.71 3.70
CA THR A 285 6.61 -5.70 2.71
C THR A 285 7.79 -6.10 1.85
N PHE A 286 7.64 -7.13 1.01
CA PHE A 286 8.66 -7.41 0.00
C PHE A 286 8.86 -6.23 -0.96
N TYR A 287 7.81 -5.44 -1.24
CA TYR A 287 7.89 -4.23 -2.07
C TYR A 287 8.75 -3.16 -1.38
N THR A 288 8.60 -3.00 -0.07
CA THR A 288 9.46 -2.14 0.74
C THR A 288 10.93 -2.51 0.54
N ILE A 289 11.28 -3.79 0.52
CA ILE A 289 12.67 -4.20 0.29
C ILE A 289 13.14 -3.77 -1.09
N GLN A 290 12.32 -3.95 -2.12
CA GLN A 290 12.71 -3.59 -3.48
C GLN A 290 12.95 -2.10 -3.67
N VAL A 291 12.12 -1.27 -3.04
CA VAL A 291 12.20 0.18 -3.19
C VAL A 291 13.19 0.80 -2.20
N ALA A 292 13.10 0.45 -0.92
CA ALA A 292 13.88 1.07 0.15
C ALA A 292 15.16 0.32 0.51
N PHE A 293 15.27 -0.98 0.24
CA PHE A 293 16.45 -1.79 0.61
C PHE A 293 16.90 -2.75 -0.51
N PRO A 294 17.05 -2.30 -1.77
CA PRO A 294 17.25 -3.19 -2.92
C PRO A 294 18.52 -4.04 -2.81
N HIS A 295 19.52 -3.58 -2.06
CA HIS A 295 20.77 -4.31 -1.80
C HIS A 295 20.57 -5.58 -0.96
N LEU A 296 19.43 -5.74 -0.29
CA LEU A 296 19.10 -6.90 0.53
C LEU A 296 18.38 -8.01 -0.26
N LEU A 297 18.06 -7.79 -1.55
CA LEU A 297 17.32 -8.79 -2.34
C LEU A 297 18.07 -10.11 -2.53
N SER A 298 19.40 -10.10 -2.39
CA SER A 298 20.26 -11.29 -2.47
C SER A 298 20.67 -11.83 -1.10
N ASP A 299 20.21 -11.22 -0.01
CA ASP A 299 20.52 -11.62 1.37
C ASP A 299 19.27 -12.20 2.04
N ASP A 300 19.04 -13.50 1.85
CA ASP A 300 17.87 -14.19 2.39
C ASP A 300 17.76 -14.03 3.91
N VAL A 301 18.86 -13.98 4.66
CA VAL A 301 18.81 -13.85 6.12
C VAL A 301 18.24 -12.50 6.54
N LEU A 302 18.73 -11.40 5.97
CA LEU A 302 18.22 -10.06 6.28
C LEU A 302 16.84 -9.80 5.67
N LEU A 303 16.58 -10.37 4.50
CA LEU A 303 15.29 -10.32 3.85
C LEU A 303 14.21 -10.97 4.73
N ASP A 304 14.46 -12.18 5.23
CA ASP A 304 13.57 -12.92 6.13
C ASP A 304 13.35 -12.20 7.47
N ALA A 305 14.39 -11.53 7.95
CA ALA A 305 14.33 -10.76 9.19
C ALA A 305 13.47 -9.49 9.06
N LEU A 306 13.31 -8.95 7.85
CA LEU A 306 12.60 -7.69 7.59
C LEU A 306 11.17 -7.90 7.07
N VAL A 307 10.97 -8.77 6.08
CA VAL A 307 9.68 -8.90 5.40
C VAL A 307 8.59 -9.37 6.37
N GLY A 308 7.46 -8.69 6.35
CA GLY A 308 6.31 -8.90 7.23
C GLY A 308 6.47 -8.31 8.63
N LYS A 309 7.64 -7.75 8.99
CA LYS A 309 7.83 -7.13 10.31
C LYS A 309 7.16 -5.78 10.39
N VAL A 310 6.60 -5.50 11.56
CA VAL A 310 6.08 -4.18 11.90
C VAL A 310 7.17 -3.42 12.64
N ILE A 311 7.51 -2.24 12.13
CA ILE A 311 8.45 -1.30 12.75
C ILE A 311 7.68 -0.07 13.25
N MET A 312 8.08 0.43 14.42
CA MET A 312 7.58 1.68 14.96
C MET A 312 8.63 2.75 14.72
N VAL A 313 8.42 3.63 13.74
CA VAL A 313 9.38 4.67 13.38
C VAL A 313 9.10 5.93 14.20
N PRO A 314 9.97 6.29 15.15
CA PRO A 314 9.84 7.56 15.85
C PRO A 314 10.08 8.70 14.88
N SER A 315 9.24 9.73 14.94
CA SER A 315 9.37 10.91 14.09
C SER A 315 9.23 12.21 14.87
N GLN A 316 9.92 13.25 14.42
CA GLN A 316 9.72 14.63 14.86
C GLN A 316 9.24 15.47 13.69
N ILE A 317 8.12 16.17 13.89
CA ILE A 317 7.50 17.03 12.88
C ILE A 317 7.52 18.47 13.39
N PHE A 318 7.97 19.39 12.55
CA PHE A 318 8.13 20.80 12.86
C PHE A 318 7.15 21.60 12.01
N PHE A 319 6.22 22.30 12.66
CA PHE A 319 5.21 23.14 12.03
C PHE A 319 5.51 24.61 12.29
N SER A 320 5.67 25.40 11.23
CA SER A 320 5.73 26.86 11.32
C SER A 320 4.37 27.46 10.99
N ILE A 321 3.63 27.89 12.01
CA ILE A 321 2.22 28.31 11.90
C ILE A 321 2.10 29.82 12.12
N ASP A 322 1.42 30.52 11.22
CA ASP A 322 1.04 31.92 11.45
C ASP A 322 -0.05 32.01 12.53
N LYS A 323 0.24 32.71 13.62
CA LYS A 323 -0.62 32.77 14.82
C LYS A 323 -1.96 33.47 14.57
N THR A 324 -2.06 34.29 13.52
CA THR A 324 -3.26 35.09 13.24
C THR A 324 -4.22 34.35 12.33
N THR A 325 -3.67 33.71 11.30
CA THR A 325 -4.42 33.05 10.24
C THR A 325 -4.56 31.54 10.45
N GLY A 326 -3.64 30.93 11.19
CA GLY A 326 -3.53 29.49 11.32
C GLY A 326 -2.95 28.80 10.08
N TYR A 327 -2.38 29.57 9.14
CA TYR A 327 -1.70 28.99 7.98
C TYR A 327 -0.37 28.38 8.39
N VAL A 328 -0.14 27.16 7.92
CA VAL A 328 1.11 26.45 8.09
C VAL A 328 2.04 26.82 6.93
N SER A 329 2.99 27.68 7.24
CA SER A 329 3.97 28.22 6.27
C SER A 329 5.10 27.25 5.92
N ARG A 330 5.33 26.23 6.76
CA ARG A 330 6.34 25.19 6.57
C ARG A 330 6.05 23.98 7.45
N VAL A 331 6.21 22.80 6.88
CA VAL A 331 6.31 21.53 7.64
C VAL A 331 7.58 20.80 7.24
N THR A 332 8.33 20.33 8.22
CA THR A 332 9.47 19.44 8.01
C THR A 332 9.42 18.29 8.99
N GLU A 333 9.95 17.15 8.58
CA GLU A 333 9.90 15.93 9.37
C GLU A 333 11.28 15.26 9.44
N ARG A 334 11.52 14.56 10.55
CA ARG A 334 12.66 13.68 10.80
C ARG A 334 12.16 12.33 11.28
N MET A 335 12.36 11.29 10.48
CA MET A 335 12.03 9.90 10.77
C MET A 335 13.30 9.14 11.17
N GLU A 336 13.27 8.46 12.32
CA GLU A 336 14.41 7.74 12.88
C GLU A 336 14.36 6.23 12.54
N PHE A 337 14.45 5.91 11.24
CA PHE A 337 14.36 4.51 10.77
C PHE A 337 15.44 3.60 11.37
N ALA A 338 16.65 4.11 11.63
CA ALA A 338 17.72 3.32 12.23
C ALA A 338 17.37 2.86 13.66
N VAL A 339 16.64 3.67 14.42
CA VAL A 339 16.14 3.29 15.75
C VAL A 339 15.11 2.17 15.61
N ALA A 340 14.12 2.37 14.74
CA ALA A 340 13.03 1.43 14.51
C ALA A 340 13.51 0.05 14.00
N LEU A 341 14.50 0.06 13.11
CA LEU A 341 15.10 -1.15 12.57
C LEU A 341 16.07 -1.79 13.57
N GLY A 342 16.73 -1.00 14.42
CA GLY A 342 17.59 -1.50 15.48
C GLY A 342 16.85 -2.42 16.45
N ASP A 343 15.57 -2.13 16.73
CA ASP A 343 14.73 -3.00 17.57
C ASP A 343 14.50 -4.40 16.97
N LEU A 344 14.65 -4.56 15.64
CA LEU A 344 14.55 -5.85 14.97
C LEU A 344 15.85 -6.67 15.02
N PHE A 345 17.00 -6.01 15.20
CA PHE A 345 18.32 -6.64 15.10
C PHE A 345 19.08 -6.56 16.42
N GLY A 346 19.41 -7.71 17.00
CA GLY A 346 20.31 -7.77 18.16
C GLY A 346 21.79 -7.48 17.83
N ASP A 347 22.19 -7.54 16.56
CA ASP A 347 23.55 -7.26 16.09
C ASP A 347 23.63 -5.91 15.35
N GLN A 348 24.49 -5.01 15.85
CA GLN A 348 24.74 -3.70 15.24
C GLN A 348 25.33 -3.81 13.82
N ARG A 349 25.99 -4.93 13.48
CA ARG A 349 26.50 -5.18 12.13
C ARG A 349 25.38 -5.41 11.13
N ASP A 350 24.34 -6.15 11.51
CA ASP A 350 23.20 -6.39 10.63
C ASP A 350 22.40 -5.10 10.41
N LEU A 351 22.17 -4.31 11.47
CA LEU A 351 21.59 -2.98 11.33
C LEU A 351 22.41 -2.09 10.38
N SER A 352 23.75 -2.10 10.52
CA SER A 352 24.63 -1.33 9.62
C SER A 352 24.49 -1.79 8.16
N ARG A 353 24.37 -3.10 7.92
CA ARG A 353 24.18 -3.65 6.56
C ARG A 353 22.84 -3.21 5.97
N VAL A 354 21.78 -3.27 6.77
CA VAL A 354 20.43 -2.83 6.37
C VAL A 354 20.41 -1.34 6.00
N ILE A 355 20.96 -0.46 6.85
CA ILE A 355 20.88 1.00 6.66
C ILE A 355 21.87 1.52 5.61
N SER A 356 23.07 0.94 5.47
CA SER A 356 24.19 1.53 4.70
C SER A 356 23.89 1.88 3.23
N GLN A 357 22.99 1.14 2.59
CA GLN A 357 22.59 1.35 1.19
C GLN A 357 21.06 1.50 1.06
N ALA A 358 20.37 1.72 2.18
CA ALA A 358 18.94 1.95 2.18
C ALA A 358 18.63 3.26 1.46
N ARG A 359 17.59 3.24 0.62
CA ARG A 359 17.03 4.41 -0.07
C ARG A 359 16.02 5.14 0.83
N LEU A 360 16.40 5.35 2.08
CA LEU A 360 15.62 6.10 3.07
C LEU A 360 16.17 7.52 3.20
N THR A 361 15.28 8.46 3.47
CA THR A 361 15.62 9.85 3.75
C THR A 361 15.16 10.24 5.15
N SER A 362 15.61 11.39 5.64
CA SER A 362 15.15 11.90 6.93
C SER A 362 13.64 12.16 6.97
N ASN A 363 12.94 12.27 5.84
CA ASN A 363 11.50 12.53 5.77
C ASN A 363 10.68 11.36 5.19
N GLY A 364 11.29 10.20 4.96
CA GLY A 364 10.62 9.03 4.40
C GLY A 364 11.53 8.21 3.48
N VAL A 365 11.12 8.10 2.22
CA VAL A 365 11.77 7.27 1.20
C VAL A 365 12.30 8.15 0.08
N TYR A 366 13.46 7.81 -0.48
CA TYR A 366 14.08 8.57 -1.55
C TYR A 366 13.30 8.38 -2.87
N THR A 367 12.65 9.44 -3.34
CA THR A 367 11.94 9.50 -4.62
C THR A 367 12.83 10.07 -5.69
N ASP A 368 13.65 9.22 -6.29
CA ASP A 368 14.26 9.52 -7.58
C ASP A 368 14.26 8.25 -8.42
N LEU A 369 13.06 7.86 -8.85
CA LEU A 369 12.87 6.85 -9.89
C LEU A 369 12.64 7.50 -11.26
N LEU A 370 12.71 8.83 -11.40
CA LEU A 370 12.48 9.53 -12.67
C LEU A 370 13.45 10.66 -13.05
N THR A 371 14.38 11.15 -12.21
CA THR A 371 15.23 12.29 -12.59
C THR A 371 16.63 12.30 -11.97
N HIS A 372 17.54 11.55 -12.60
CA HIS A 372 19.00 11.58 -12.47
C HIS A 372 19.65 10.69 -11.39
N PRO A 373 20.80 10.04 -11.72
CA PRO A 373 21.54 9.23 -10.76
C PRO A 373 22.20 10.14 -9.70
N PRO A 374 22.36 9.65 -8.45
CA PRO A 374 23.14 10.36 -7.45
C PRO A 374 24.57 10.55 -7.97
N SER A 375 24.99 11.81 -8.06
CA SER A 375 26.39 12.16 -8.28
C SER A 375 27.20 11.62 -7.11
N SER A 376 28.02 10.61 -7.38
CA SER A 376 29.00 10.07 -6.45
C SER A 376 29.87 11.20 -5.88
N PRO A 377 30.32 11.11 -4.62
CA PRO A 377 31.25 12.07 -4.06
C PRO A 377 32.57 12.02 -4.84
N THR A 378 32.95 13.14 -5.44
CA THR A 378 34.20 13.37 -6.15
C THR A 378 35.39 13.11 -5.22
N VAL A 379 35.99 11.92 -5.30
CA VAL A 379 37.36 11.69 -4.85
C VAL A 379 38.26 11.79 -6.08
N ARG A 380 39.03 12.87 -6.15
CA ARG A 380 40.10 13.05 -7.14
C ARG A 380 41.19 12.02 -6.86
N PHE A 381 41.40 11.09 -7.80
CA PHE A 381 42.70 10.47 -8.01
C PHE A 381 43.07 10.63 -9.48
N GLN A 382 44.11 11.45 -9.71
CA GLN A 382 44.92 11.37 -10.91
C GLN A 382 45.67 10.03 -10.85
N ASP A 383 45.58 9.23 -11.91
CA ASP A 383 46.77 8.69 -12.58
C ASP A 383 46.42 7.95 -13.90
N GLN A 384 46.83 8.63 -14.96
CA GLN A 384 47.43 8.19 -16.22
C GLN A 384 47.60 6.69 -16.59
N ILE A 385 47.23 6.40 -17.87
CA ILE A 385 47.83 5.47 -18.89
C ILE A 385 47.17 4.06 -19.07
N PRO A 386 47.00 3.51 -20.30
CA PRO A 386 46.58 4.08 -21.59
C PRO A 386 45.49 3.23 -22.33
N ARG A 387 44.93 3.81 -23.40
CA ARG A 387 43.98 3.21 -24.36
C ARG A 387 44.47 1.92 -25.02
N ARG A 388 43.59 0.92 -25.11
CA ARG A 388 43.55 -0.07 -26.21
C ARG A 388 42.16 -0.06 -26.84
N GLU A 389 42.12 0.35 -28.10
CA GLU A 389 40.95 0.22 -28.97
C GLU A 389 40.68 -1.25 -29.25
N SER A 390 39.43 -1.68 -29.09
CA SER A 390 38.92 -2.91 -29.70
C SER A 390 37.59 -2.59 -30.38
N GLU A 391 37.65 -2.42 -31.69
CA GLU A 391 36.50 -2.38 -32.59
C GLU A 391 35.70 -3.68 -32.43
N LYS A 392 34.41 -3.56 -32.11
CA LYS A 392 33.45 -4.67 -32.27
C LYS A 392 32.47 -4.32 -33.38
N ARG A 393 32.76 -4.94 -34.51
CA ARG A 393 32.00 -4.97 -35.76
C ARG A 393 30.74 -5.82 -35.55
N THR A 394 29.58 -5.24 -35.83
CA THR A 394 28.28 -5.91 -35.81
C THR A 394 28.16 -6.83 -37.02
N MET A 395 27.93 -8.13 -36.80
CA MET A 395 27.75 -9.14 -37.87
C MET A 395 26.27 -9.48 -37.97
N ASN A 396 25.72 -9.39 -39.18
CA ASN A 396 24.30 -9.53 -39.46
C ASN A 396 24.00 -10.94 -39.97
N ILE A 397 22.78 -11.43 -39.73
CA ILE A 397 22.38 -12.84 -39.86
C ILE A 397 22.22 -13.33 -41.32
N ALA A 398 22.67 -12.53 -42.29
CA ALA A 398 22.60 -12.82 -43.72
C ALA A 398 23.90 -13.44 -44.30
N ASP A 399 24.94 -13.63 -43.48
CA ASP A 399 26.25 -14.15 -43.92
C ASP A 399 26.47 -15.66 -43.60
N ILE A 400 25.43 -16.41 -43.20
CA ILE A 400 25.58 -17.84 -42.80
C ILE A 400 24.44 -18.71 -43.37
N LEU A 401 24.13 -18.57 -44.66
CA LEU A 401 23.37 -19.57 -45.43
C LEU A 401 23.91 -19.59 -46.86
N ASP A 402 25.02 -20.29 -47.06
CA ASP A 402 25.46 -20.89 -48.33
C ASP A 402 26.67 -21.79 -48.03
N ASP A 403 26.39 -23.02 -47.60
CA ASP A 403 27.05 -24.29 -47.97
C ASP A 403 26.52 -25.47 -47.14
#